data_AF-A0A139D2X2-F1
#
_entry.id   AF-A0A139D2X2-F1
#
_cell.length_a   1.000
_cell.length_b   1.000
_cell.length_c   1.000
_cell.angle_alpha   90.00
_cell.angle_beta   90.00
_cell.angle_gamma   90.00
#
_symmetry.space_group_name_H-M   'P 1'
#
loop_
_entity.id
_entity.type
_entity.pdbx_description
1 polymer ?
#
loop_
_entity_poly.entity_id
_entity_poly.type
_entity_poly.pdbx_seq_one_letter_code
_entity_poly.pdbx_strand_id
1 'polypeptide(L)'
;AGTDPDIIILQLPIMAGQEWLAVLAFLGGGSAAAAMVIVCSVAIATMISNEIVMPGLLKFFRPRMNRRTDLSFLLLTIRRVAIFVVLLTAYGFYRMAGADYSLTAFGLLSFAAAAQFGPALVGGILWREGNLTGATWGLGLGFLMWCYTLLLPALAATGWIPGDIIEQGLFGWEWTRPTALFGSQLDQISHGILWSLGVNTMVYICLSLVTRQSIREKFQVAAFFHEPQPKGESPQQQSWQGQIRVSDLQALADRFMGEERAKSAFRHYERRNATRLYAHRPASTHLMKYVERQLASVIGASTARVVLESTLTGRDMQIEDVVSIVDEASQAMTFSRELLQSAIENISLGVSVVNHRQQLVVWNHHYLEMFNYPEGFVRVGRPVE
;
A
#
# COMPACT_ATOMS: atom_id res chain seq x y z
N ALA A 1 11.03 4.82 49.67
CA ALA A 1 9.66 5.06 49.18
C ALA A 1 9.66 6.40 48.47
N GLY A 2 9.32 6.44 47.17
CA GLY A 2 9.25 7.69 46.39
C GLY A 2 10.21 7.81 45.20
N THR A 3 10.86 6.74 44.75
CA THR A 3 11.68 6.74 43.53
C THR A 3 10.81 6.43 42.32
N ASP A 4 10.69 7.38 41.40
CA ASP A 4 10.03 7.18 40.11
C ASP A 4 10.69 5.98 39.39
N PRO A 5 9.91 4.94 39.01
CA PRO A 5 10.42 3.74 38.35
C PRO A 5 11.24 4.05 37.10
N ASP A 6 10.92 5.14 36.40
CA ASP A 6 11.54 5.51 35.13
C ASP A 6 12.98 6.03 35.32
N ILE A 7 13.33 6.50 36.53
CA ILE A 7 14.68 7.02 36.87
C ILE A 7 15.46 6.09 37.82
N ILE A 8 14.92 4.93 38.16
CA ILE A 8 15.51 4.02 39.16
C ILE A 8 16.91 3.53 38.74
N ILE A 9 17.13 3.36 37.43
CA ILE A 9 18.42 2.95 36.86
C ILE A 9 19.50 4.01 37.11
N LEU A 10 19.13 5.30 37.15
CA LEU A 10 20.04 6.39 37.46
C LEU A 10 20.22 6.57 38.97
N GLN A 11 19.18 6.33 39.76
CA GLN A 11 19.20 6.51 41.21
C GLN A 11 19.95 5.41 41.95
N LEU A 12 19.92 4.16 41.47
CA LEU A 12 20.59 3.02 42.12
C LEU A 12 22.10 3.25 42.34
N PRO A 13 22.89 3.67 41.33
CA PRO A 13 24.31 3.98 41.52
C PRO A 13 24.55 5.15 42.48
N ILE A 14 23.68 6.17 42.46
CA ILE A 14 23.76 7.34 43.34
C ILE A 14 23.55 6.91 44.80
N MET A 15 22.53 6.09 45.07
CA MET A 15 22.26 5.55 46.40
C MET A 15 23.38 4.62 46.89
N ALA A 16 24.08 3.94 45.97
CA ALA A 16 25.24 3.10 46.28
C ALA A 16 26.56 3.89 46.42
N GLY A 17 26.54 5.22 46.29
CA GLY A 17 27.74 6.07 46.35
C GLY A 17 28.68 5.95 45.14
N GLN A 18 28.23 5.34 44.04
CA GLN A 18 29.01 5.12 42.81
C GLN A 18 28.63 6.15 41.74
N GLU A 19 28.93 7.43 41.99
CA GLU A 19 28.53 8.54 41.11
C GLU A 19 29.06 8.42 39.67
N TRP A 20 30.27 7.88 39.48
CA TRP A 20 30.85 7.67 38.14
C TRP A 20 29.98 6.74 37.27
N LEU A 21 29.34 5.74 37.88
CA LEU A 21 28.46 4.81 37.20
C LEU A 21 27.13 5.49 36.83
N ALA A 22 26.65 6.42 37.66
CA ALA A 22 25.50 7.27 37.34
C ALA A 22 25.79 8.17 36.12
N VAL A 23 26.98 8.79 36.07
CA VAL A 23 27.41 9.60 34.92
C VAL A 23 27.51 8.77 33.65
N LEU A 24 28.07 7.56 33.74
CA LEU A 24 28.16 6.63 32.61
C LEU A 24 26.77 6.21 32.13
N ALA A 25 25.86 5.85 33.05
CA ALA A 25 24.48 5.51 32.72
C ALA A 25 23.72 6.69 32.10
N PHE A 26 23.95 7.91 32.58
CA PHE A 26 23.36 9.14 32.01
C PHE A 26 23.86 9.41 30.59
N LEU A 27 25.18 9.33 30.35
CA LEU A 27 25.76 9.49 29.02
C LEU A 27 25.25 8.43 28.04
N GLY A 28 25.22 7.17 28.46
CA GLY A 28 24.70 6.06 27.67
C GLY A 28 23.20 6.22 27.36
N GLY A 29 22.39 6.47 28.38
CA GLY A 29 20.93 6.62 28.25
C GLY A 29 20.53 7.84 27.43
N GLY A 30 21.14 9.00 27.70
CA GLY A 30 20.90 10.23 26.94
C GLY A 30 21.29 10.11 25.47
N SER A 31 22.45 9.49 25.18
CA SER A 31 22.90 9.23 23.81
C SER A 31 21.98 8.25 23.08
N ALA A 32 21.59 7.15 23.72
CA ALA A 32 20.67 6.17 23.14
C ALA A 32 19.29 6.78 22.85
N ALA A 33 18.74 7.58 23.78
CA ALA A 33 17.48 8.28 23.58
C ALA A 33 17.56 9.27 22.41
N ALA A 34 18.62 10.08 22.35
CA ALA A 34 18.83 11.03 21.25
C ALA A 34 18.95 10.30 19.89
N ALA A 35 19.73 9.23 19.82
CA ALA A 35 19.87 8.42 18.62
C ALA A 35 18.53 7.84 18.17
N MET A 36 17.73 7.30 19.08
CA MET A 36 16.41 6.73 18.78
C MET A 36 15.44 7.79 18.23
N VAL A 37 15.40 8.98 18.85
CA VAL A 37 14.55 10.10 18.38
C VAL A 37 14.97 10.54 16.96
N ILE A 38 16.27 10.63 16.69
CA ILE A 38 16.78 10.99 15.35
C ILE A 38 16.37 9.93 14.32
N VAL A 39 16.65 8.65 14.59
CA VAL A 39 16.37 7.55 13.65
C VAL A 39 14.86 7.44 13.38
N CYS A 40 14.01 7.47 14.40
CA CYS A 40 12.56 7.39 14.25
C CYS A 40 11.98 8.59 13.49
N SER A 41 12.43 9.82 13.80
CA SER A 41 11.91 11.02 13.11
C SER A 41 12.28 11.03 11.63
N VAL A 42 13.50 10.60 11.27
CA VAL A 42 13.92 10.48 9.87
C VAL A 42 13.12 9.40 9.14
N ALA A 43 12.91 8.24 9.78
CA ALA A 43 12.13 7.15 9.20
C ALA A 43 10.68 7.57 8.93
N ILE A 44 10.01 8.15 9.93
CA ILE A 44 8.63 8.64 9.82
C ILE A 44 8.53 9.73 8.75
N ALA A 45 9.43 10.70 8.74
CA ALA A 45 9.42 11.76 7.72
C ALA A 45 9.61 11.21 6.30
N THR A 46 10.44 10.17 6.14
CA THR A 46 10.64 9.50 4.85
C THR A 46 9.36 8.77 4.41
N MET A 47 8.70 8.06 5.32
CA MET A 47 7.42 7.40 5.05
C MET A 47 6.31 8.41 4.72
N ILE A 48 6.19 9.51 5.49
CA ILE A 48 5.20 10.57 5.23
C ILE A 48 5.44 11.20 3.85
N SER A 49 6.70 11.51 3.51
CA SER A 49 7.05 12.09 2.22
C SER A 49 6.63 11.19 1.06
N ASN A 50 6.93 9.89 1.14
CA ASN A 50 6.76 8.96 0.03
C ASN A 50 5.33 8.41 -0.08
N GLU A 51 4.72 8.04 1.04
CA GLU A 51 3.41 7.35 1.06
C GLU A 51 2.22 8.31 1.12
N ILE A 52 2.41 9.53 1.61
CA ILE A 52 1.31 10.50 1.80
C ILE A 52 1.50 11.71 0.90
N VAL A 53 2.62 12.41 1.03
CA VAL A 53 2.79 13.72 0.39
C VAL A 53 2.99 13.58 -1.13
N MET A 54 3.83 12.65 -1.59
CA MET A 54 4.09 12.45 -3.01
C MET A 54 2.84 12.07 -3.82
N PRO A 55 2.06 11.02 -3.47
CA PRO A 55 0.83 10.71 -4.17
C PRO A 55 -0.20 11.85 -4.09
N GLY A 56 -0.30 12.54 -2.95
CA GLY A 56 -1.17 13.71 -2.81
C GLY A 56 -0.79 14.85 -3.75
N LEU A 57 0.51 15.18 -3.83
CA LEU A 57 1.05 16.21 -4.71
C LEU A 57 0.81 15.87 -6.19
N LEU A 58 1.06 14.62 -6.59
CA LEU A 58 0.84 14.16 -7.96
C LEU A 58 -0.65 14.19 -8.34
N LYS A 59 -1.56 13.83 -7.43
CA LYS A 59 -3.00 13.86 -7.68
C LYS A 59 -3.54 15.29 -7.82
N PHE A 60 -3.02 16.24 -7.04
CA PHE A 60 -3.49 17.64 -7.06
C PHE A 60 -2.81 18.53 -8.11
N PHE A 61 -1.55 18.27 -8.48
CA PHE A 61 -0.74 19.17 -9.32
C PHE A 61 -0.43 18.64 -10.73
N ARG A 62 -1.28 17.74 -11.28
CA ARG A 62 -1.12 17.16 -12.63
C ARG A 62 -0.85 18.13 -13.79
N PRO A 63 -1.35 19.39 -13.87
CA PRO A 63 -1.19 20.18 -15.09
C PRO A 63 -0.01 21.16 -15.13
N ARG A 64 0.85 21.26 -14.09
CA ARG A 64 1.97 22.25 -14.08
C ARG A 64 3.38 21.69 -13.91
N MET A 65 3.53 20.38 -13.76
CA MET A 65 4.79 19.77 -13.30
C MET A 65 5.74 19.34 -14.44
N ASN A 66 5.97 20.18 -15.44
CA ASN A 66 6.89 19.87 -16.55
C ASN A 66 8.33 20.39 -16.33
N ARG A 67 8.71 20.69 -15.08
CA ARG A 67 10.01 21.27 -14.73
C ARG A 67 10.71 20.39 -13.71
N ARG A 68 11.44 19.38 -14.23
CA ARG A 68 12.04 18.26 -13.48
C ARG A 68 13.07 18.67 -12.40
N THR A 69 13.52 19.92 -12.38
CA THR A 69 14.60 20.36 -11.48
C THR A 69 14.10 20.80 -10.09
N ASP A 70 12.84 21.24 -9.96
CA ASP A 70 12.31 21.75 -8.68
C ASP A 70 11.72 20.65 -7.77
N LEU A 71 11.45 19.44 -8.31
CA LEU A 71 10.84 18.36 -7.53
C LEU A 71 11.78 17.82 -6.45
N SER A 72 13.05 17.60 -6.78
CA SER A 72 14.01 17.06 -5.80
C SER A 72 14.20 18.01 -4.61
N PHE A 73 14.25 19.32 -4.86
CA PHE A 73 14.36 20.32 -3.79
C PHE A 73 13.07 20.44 -2.95
N LEU A 74 11.90 20.35 -3.61
CA LEU A 74 10.61 20.34 -2.93
C LEU A 74 10.48 19.12 -2.01
N LEU A 75 10.88 17.93 -2.48
CA LEU A 75 10.83 16.69 -1.70
C LEU A 75 11.78 16.71 -0.50
N LEU A 76 13.00 17.25 -0.67
CA LEU A 76 13.94 17.43 0.44
C LEU A 76 13.39 18.40 1.48
N THR A 77 12.77 19.50 1.05
CA THR A 77 12.15 20.49 1.94
C THR A 77 10.96 19.88 2.70
N ILE A 78 10.10 19.14 2.01
CA ILE A 78 8.97 18.42 2.63
C ILE A 78 9.46 17.49 3.74
N ARG A 79 10.52 16.72 3.51
CA ARG A 79 11.07 15.81 4.52
C ARG A 79 11.60 16.57 5.74
N ARG A 80 12.32 17.68 5.54
CA ARG A 80 12.83 18.51 6.65
C ARG A 80 11.71 19.13 7.46
N VAL A 81 10.66 19.63 6.78
CA VAL A 81 9.46 20.16 7.44
C VAL A 81 8.73 19.05 8.20
N ALA A 82 8.61 17.85 7.64
CA ALA A 82 7.99 16.71 8.31
C ALA A 82 8.76 16.32 9.58
N ILE A 83 10.11 16.25 9.54
CA ILE A 83 10.93 16.03 10.75
C ILE A 83 10.62 17.09 11.81
N PHE A 84 10.63 18.36 11.41
CA PHE A 84 10.38 19.47 12.32
C PHE A 84 8.98 19.40 12.95
N VAL A 85 7.94 19.15 12.14
CA VAL A 85 6.55 19.03 12.61
C VAL A 85 6.37 17.83 13.54
N VAL A 86 6.97 16.67 13.22
CA VAL A 86 6.92 15.48 14.07
C VAL A 86 7.59 15.74 15.42
N LEU A 87 8.80 16.32 15.43
CA LEU A 87 9.50 16.65 16.68
C LEU A 87 8.75 17.71 17.50
N LEU A 88 8.18 18.71 16.85
CA LEU A 88 7.40 19.76 17.52
C LEU A 88 6.10 19.20 18.12
N THR A 89 5.43 18.30 17.42
CA THR A 89 4.22 17.62 17.91
C THR A 89 4.56 16.69 19.08
N ALA A 90 5.64 15.92 18.99
CA ALA A 90 6.12 15.06 20.07
C ALA A 90 6.50 15.87 21.32
N TYR A 91 7.20 17.00 21.15
CA TYR A 91 7.52 17.91 22.25
C TYR A 91 6.28 18.57 22.85
N GLY A 92 5.32 18.97 22.03
CA GLY A 92 4.02 19.49 22.47
C GLY A 92 3.27 18.46 23.32
N PHE A 93 3.21 17.21 22.86
CA PHE A 93 2.61 16.12 23.60
C PHE A 93 3.33 15.88 24.94
N TYR A 94 4.67 15.83 24.96
CA TYR A 94 5.46 15.71 26.18
C TYR A 94 5.16 16.83 27.20
N ARG A 95 5.05 18.09 26.73
CA ARG A 95 4.74 19.24 27.59
C ARG A 95 3.32 19.19 28.16
N MET A 96 2.38 18.59 27.43
CA MET A 96 0.97 18.58 27.80
C MET A 96 0.55 17.34 28.58
N ALA A 97 1.30 16.23 28.52
CA ALA A 97 0.87 14.96 29.09
C ALA A 97 1.00 14.86 30.63
N GLY A 98 1.38 15.94 31.32
CA GLY A 98 1.47 15.98 32.79
C GLY A 98 2.60 15.12 33.37
N ALA A 99 2.96 15.33 34.63
CA ALA A 99 4.02 14.57 35.29
C ALA A 99 3.60 13.16 35.74
N ASP A 100 2.29 12.86 35.72
CA ASP A 100 1.71 11.68 36.36
C ASP A 100 1.51 10.48 35.40
N TYR A 101 1.83 10.63 34.11
CA TYR A 101 1.72 9.54 33.13
C TYR A 101 3.07 8.83 32.97
N SER A 102 3.13 7.55 33.37
CA SER A 102 4.35 6.74 33.28
C SER A 102 4.74 6.43 31.82
N LEU A 103 6.03 6.25 31.57
CA LEU A 103 6.53 5.85 30.25
C LEU A 103 5.89 4.54 29.74
N THR A 104 5.59 3.62 30.67
CA THR A 104 4.89 2.36 30.39
C THR A 104 3.49 2.56 29.84
N ALA A 105 2.75 3.57 30.30
CA ALA A 105 1.40 3.85 29.83
C ALA A 105 1.40 4.35 28.38
N PHE A 106 2.34 5.23 28.00
CA PHE A 106 2.51 5.65 26.60
C PHE A 106 2.89 4.48 25.69
N GLY A 107 3.76 3.59 26.19
CA GLY A 107 4.13 2.37 25.48
C GLY A 107 2.92 1.47 25.22
N LEU A 108 2.12 1.18 26.25
CA LEU A 108 0.94 0.33 26.13
C LEU A 108 -0.12 0.92 25.19
N LEU A 109 -0.38 2.23 25.25
CA LEU A 109 -1.28 2.92 24.32
C LEU A 109 -0.81 2.77 22.87
N SER A 110 0.49 2.98 22.62
CA SER A 110 1.09 2.91 21.28
C SER A 110 1.12 1.49 20.73
N PHE A 111 1.49 0.50 21.55
CA PHE A 111 1.48 -0.91 21.15
C PHE A 111 0.06 -1.43 20.91
N ALA A 112 -0.92 -1.00 21.71
CA ALA A 112 -2.33 -1.32 21.46
C ALA A 112 -2.84 -0.76 20.12
N ALA A 113 -2.40 0.44 19.74
CA ALA A 113 -2.70 1.02 18.43
C ALA A 113 -2.01 0.23 17.30
N ALA A 114 -0.72 -0.11 17.46
CA ALA A 114 0.02 -0.90 16.47
C ALA A 114 -0.55 -2.32 16.29
N ALA A 115 -1.06 -2.92 17.36
CA ALA A 115 -1.70 -4.24 17.32
C ALA A 115 -2.94 -4.27 16.39
N GLN A 116 -3.57 -3.13 16.11
CA GLN A 116 -4.71 -3.05 15.18
C GLN A 116 -4.34 -3.44 13.74
N PHE A 117 -3.07 -3.35 13.35
CA PHE A 117 -2.61 -3.86 12.05
C PHE A 117 -2.50 -5.39 12.03
N GLY A 118 -2.46 -6.03 13.20
CA GLY A 118 -2.26 -7.47 13.38
C GLY A 118 -3.26 -8.35 12.61
N PRO A 119 -4.58 -8.18 12.79
CA PRO A 119 -5.58 -9.03 12.13
C PRO A 119 -5.47 -8.99 10.60
N ALA A 120 -5.29 -7.79 10.03
CA ALA A 120 -5.14 -7.62 8.59
C ALA A 120 -3.81 -8.18 8.06
N LEU A 121 -2.71 -8.02 8.79
CA LEU A 121 -1.38 -8.51 8.39
C LEU A 121 -1.31 -10.05 8.47
N VAL A 122 -1.79 -10.63 9.56
CA VAL A 122 -1.86 -12.09 9.75
C VAL A 122 -2.85 -12.70 8.75
N GLY A 123 -4.03 -12.08 8.61
CA GLY A 123 -5.04 -12.51 7.64
C GLY A 123 -4.55 -12.43 6.20
N GLY A 124 -3.85 -11.36 5.83
CA GLY A 124 -3.28 -11.22 4.48
C GLY A 124 -2.22 -12.26 4.13
N ILE A 125 -1.48 -12.78 5.12
CA ILE A 125 -0.44 -13.80 4.92
C ILE A 125 -1.00 -15.23 5.00
N LEU A 126 -1.92 -15.50 5.94
CA LEU A 126 -2.38 -16.86 6.23
C LEU A 126 -3.74 -17.19 5.61
N TRP A 127 -4.59 -16.19 5.38
CA TRP A 127 -5.99 -16.39 5.01
C TRP A 127 -6.28 -15.87 3.60
N ARG A 128 -6.40 -16.81 2.66
CA ARG A 128 -6.64 -16.54 1.24
C ARG A 128 -7.93 -15.79 0.95
N GLU A 129 -8.94 -15.90 1.81
CA GLU A 129 -10.24 -15.23 1.63
C GLU A 129 -10.29 -13.82 2.22
N GLY A 130 -9.20 -13.34 2.83
CA GLY A 130 -9.09 -11.97 3.33
C GLY A 130 -9.36 -10.92 2.24
N ASN A 131 -10.17 -9.92 2.56
CA ASN A 131 -10.63 -8.86 1.64
C ASN A 131 -10.11 -7.49 2.09
N LEU A 132 -9.79 -6.59 1.15
CA LEU A 132 -9.43 -5.20 1.41
C LEU A 132 -10.53 -4.47 2.20
N THR A 133 -11.78 -4.63 1.82
CA THR A 133 -12.98 -4.07 2.47
C THR A 133 -13.09 -4.51 3.92
N GLY A 134 -12.86 -5.79 4.20
CA GLY A 134 -12.82 -6.29 5.57
C GLY A 134 -11.67 -5.66 6.35
N ALA A 135 -10.48 -5.56 5.74
CA ALA A 135 -9.31 -5.00 6.39
C ALA A 135 -9.45 -3.50 6.68
N THR A 136 -10.00 -2.72 5.74
CA THR A 136 -10.18 -1.28 5.89
C THR A 136 -11.25 -0.93 6.91
N TRP A 137 -12.41 -1.59 6.86
CA TRP A 137 -13.48 -1.37 7.84
C TRP A 137 -13.11 -1.95 9.22
N GLY A 138 -12.44 -3.11 9.27
CA GLY A 138 -11.93 -3.69 10.51
C GLY A 138 -10.93 -2.78 11.20
N LEU A 139 -9.93 -2.30 10.45
CA LEU A 139 -8.94 -1.35 10.96
C LEU A 139 -9.60 -0.03 11.37
N GLY A 140 -10.52 0.50 10.57
CA GLY A 140 -11.21 1.76 10.85
C GLY A 140 -12.07 1.69 12.12
N LEU A 141 -12.92 0.67 12.25
CA LEU A 141 -13.76 0.47 13.44
C LEU A 141 -12.94 0.09 14.67
N GLY A 142 -11.92 -0.74 14.51
CA GLY A 142 -10.98 -1.08 15.59
C GLY A 142 -10.23 0.13 16.12
N PHE A 143 -9.72 0.98 15.22
CA PHE A 143 -9.05 2.22 15.58
C PHE A 143 -10.00 3.22 16.24
N LEU A 144 -11.24 3.35 15.76
CA LEU A 144 -12.26 4.17 16.42
C LEU A 144 -12.58 3.67 17.83
N MET A 145 -12.71 2.35 18.01
CA MET A 145 -12.89 1.75 19.32
C MET A 145 -11.68 2.00 20.22
N TRP A 146 -10.45 1.87 19.72
CA TRP A 146 -9.24 2.20 20.47
C TRP A 146 -9.21 3.69 20.88
N CYS A 147 -9.56 4.60 19.97
CA CYS A 147 -9.68 6.03 20.27
C CYS A 147 -10.68 6.26 21.41
N TYR A 148 -11.80 5.54 21.38
CA TYR A 148 -12.85 5.65 22.39
C TYR A 148 -12.43 5.08 23.74
N THR A 149 -11.91 3.85 23.80
CA THR A 149 -11.68 3.13 25.05
C THR A 149 -10.34 3.41 25.71
N LEU A 150 -9.33 3.87 24.94
CA LEU A 150 -7.97 4.06 25.43
C LEU A 150 -7.48 5.50 25.29
N LEU A 151 -7.55 6.08 24.09
CA LEU A 151 -7.03 7.43 23.88
C LEU A 151 -7.85 8.48 24.61
N LEU A 152 -9.19 8.40 24.54
CA LEU A 152 -10.08 9.38 25.15
C LEU A 152 -9.98 9.41 26.68
N PRO A 153 -9.97 8.26 27.39
CA PRO A 153 -9.68 8.24 28.82
C PRO A 153 -8.30 8.79 29.19
N ALA A 154 -7.27 8.54 28.36
CA ALA A 154 -5.94 9.09 28.60
C ALA A 154 -5.89 10.62 28.44
N LEU A 155 -6.61 11.16 27.44
CA LEU A 155 -6.75 12.60 27.25
C LEU A 155 -7.54 13.27 28.38
N ALA A 156 -8.61 12.64 28.86
CA ALA A 156 -9.39 13.17 29.96
C ALA A 156 -8.64 13.10 31.30
N ALA A 157 -7.84 12.04 31.54
CA ALA A 157 -6.96 11.95 32.70
C ALA A 157 -5.88 13.06 32.72
N THR A 158 -5.45 13.54 31.56
CA THR A 158 -4.51 14.67 31.42
C THR A 158 -5.21 16.04 31.39
N GLY A 159 -6.53 16.09 31.60
CA GLY A 159 -7.32 17.33 31.68
C GLY A 159 -7.65 17.98 30.34
N TRP A 160 -7.43 17.29 29.21
CA TRP A 160 -7.76 17.82 27.87
C TRP A 160 -9.27 17.84 27.59
N ILE A 161 -10.03 16.93 28.21
CA ILE A 161 -11.46 16.73 27.95
C ILE A 161 -12.19 16.66 29.30
N PRO A 162 -13.39 17.26 29.44
CA PRO A 162 -14.21 17.10 30.64
C PRO A 162 -14.44 15.62 30.98
N GLY A 163 -14.26 15.26 32.26
CA GLY A 163 -14.41 13.89 32.75
C GLY A 163 -15.84 13.33 32.66
N ASP A 164 -16.83 14.17 32.35
CA ASP A 164 -18.25 13.81 32.28
C ASP A 164 -18.51 12.61 31.34
N ILE A 165 -17.76 12.50 30.24
CA ILE A 165 -17.88 11.41 29.26
C ILE A 165 -17.38 10.07 29.84
N ILE A 166 -16.40 10.10 30.76
CA ILE A 166 -15.90 8.89 31.43
C ILE A 166 -16.89 8.44 32.50
N GLU A 167 -17.40 9.38 33.31
CA GLU A 167 -18.26 9.05 34.45
C GLU A 167 -19.68 8.66 34.03
N GLN A 168 -20.23 9.30 32.99
CA GLN A 168 -21.61 9.10 32.56
C GLN A 168 -21.75 8.22 31.31
N GLY A 169 -20.64 7.96 30.59
CA GLY A 169 -20.68 7.28 29.29
C GLY A 169 -21.19 8.19 28.16
N LEU A 170 -21.23 7.68 26.93
CA LEU A 170 -21.83 8.41 25.80
C LEU A 170 -23.33 8.64 26.08
N PHE A 171 -23.78 9.89 26.02
CA PHE A 171 -25.18 10.28 26.25
C PHE A 171 -25.77 9.94 27.64
N GLY A 172 -24.94 9.62 28.64
CA GLY A 172 -25.41 9.30 30.00
C GLY A 172 -25.80 7.84 30.22
N TRP A 173 -25.45 6.93 29.30
CA TRP A 173 -25.70 5.50 29.45
C TRP A 173 -24.52 4.78 30.09
N GLU A 174 -24.72 4.21 31.28
CA GLU A 174 -23.66 3.54 32.06
C GLU A 174 -22.99 2.36 31.34
N TRP A 175 -23.67 1.70 30.39
CA TRP A 175 -23.10 0.59 29.61
C TRP A 175 -22.10 1.03 28.54
N THR A 176 -22.11 2.32 28.18
CA THR A 176 -21.20 2.89 27.18
C THR A 176 -19.93 3.47 27.79
N ARG A 177 -19.71 3.33 29.11
CA ARG A 177 -18.50 3.88 29.75
C ARG A 177 -17.23 3.40 29.03
N PRO A 178 -16.36 4.31 28.56
CA PRO A 178 -15.16 3.95 27.80
C PRO A 178 -14.22 2.96 28.51
N THR A 179 -14.20 3.02 29.84
CA THR A 179 -13.35 2.21 30.72
C THR A 179 -14.01 0.90 31.16
N ALA A 180 -15.31 0.72 30.92
CA ALA A 180 -16.08 -0.44 31.36
C ALA A 180 -17.29 -0.69 30.43
N LEU A 181 -17.05 -0.82 29.12
CA LEU A 181 -18.09 -1.19 28.16
C LEU A 181 -18.81 -2.46 28.63
N PHE A 182 -20.14 -2.38 28.67
CA PHE A 182 -21.04 -3.45 29.13
C PHE A 182 -20.82 -3.92 30.59
N GLY A 183 -20.18 -3.11 31.44
CA GLY A 183 -19.97 -3.44 32.85
C GLY A 183 -18.83 -4.42 33.13
N SER A 184 -17.92 -4.59 32.18
CA SER A 184 -16.73 -5.44 32.31
C SER A 184 -15.80 -4.95 33.43
N GLN A 185 -15.53 -5.78 34.45
CA GLN A 185 -14.56 -5.50 35.53
C GLN A 185 -13.11 -5.88 35.11
N LEU A 186 -12.65 -5.36 33.98
CA LEU A 186 -11.28 -5.58 33.52
C LEU A 186 -10.44 -4.32 33.77
N ASP A 187 -9.14 -4.51 33.90
CA ASP A 187 -8.19 -3.40 33.89
C ASP A 187 -8.35 -2.58 32.59
N GLN A 188 -8.23 -1.25 32.68
CA GLN A 188 -8.58 -0.30 31.62
C GLN A 188 -7.84 -0.60 30.30
N ILE A 189 -6.56 -0.95 30.39
CA ILE A 189 -5.73 -1.25 29.22
C ILE A 189 -6.17 -2.57 28.58
N SER A 190 -6.37 -3.61 29.40
CA SER A 190 -6.82 -4.93 28.95
C SER A 190 -8.21 -4.85 28.29
N HIS A 191 -9.12 -4.09 28.90
CA HIS A 191 -10.45 -3.83 28.39
C HIS A 191 -10.41 -3.18 27.00
N GLY A 192 -9.64 -2.10 26.87
CA GLY A 192 -9.54 -1.36 25.62
C GLY A 192 -8.91 -2.16 24.48
N ILE A 193 -7.87 -2.97 24.78
CA ILE A 193 -7.27 -3.88 23.78
C ILE A 193 -8.28 -4.93 23.34
N LEU A 194 -8.98 -5.56 24.29
CA LEU A 194 -9.95 -6.63 23.98
C LEU A 194 -11.05 -6.13 23.06
N TRP A 195 -11.66 -4.98 23.36
CA TRP A 195 -12.75 -4.45 22.54
C TRP A 195 -12.27 -3.90 21.20
N SER A 196 -11.19 -3.11 21.18
CA SER A 196 -10.69 -2.55 19.92
C SER A 196 -10.21 -3.63 18.96
N LEU A 197 -9.36 -4.55 19.42
CA LEU A 197 -8.82 -5.63 18.60
C LEU A 197 -9.89 -6.69 18.29
N GLY A 198 -10.80 -6.96 19.22
CA GLY A 198 -11.92 -7.88 19.03
C GLY A 198 -12.87 -7.38 17.95
N VAL A 199 -13.29 -6.11 18.02
CA VAL A 199 -14.14 -5.48 16.98
C VAL A 199 -13.40 -5.46 15.64
N ASN A 200 -12.12 -5.07 15.62
CA ASN A 200 -11.31 -5.10 14.40
C ASN A 200 -11.33 -6.49 13.74
N THR A 201 -10.97 -7.51 14.50
CA THR A 201 -10.87 -8.89 14.02
C THR A 201 -12.23 -9.42 13.59
N MET A 202 -13.29 -9.15 14.35
CA MET A 202 -14.64 -9.62 14.03
C MET A 202 -15.16 -8.97 12.74
N VAL A 203 -15.02 -7.65 12.60
CA VAL A 203 -15.39 -6.90 11.40
C VAL A 203 -14.57 -7.39 10.21
N TYR A 204 -13.26 -7.57 10.38
CA TYR A 204 -12.39 -8.12 9.36
C TYR A 204 -12.86 -9.50 8.87
N ILE A 205 -13.16 -10.42 9.78
CA ILE A 205 -13.62 -11.77 9.46
C ILE A 205 -15.00 -11.73 8.79
N CYS A 206 -15.97 -11.06 9.41
CA CYS A 206 -17.35 -11.01 8.91
C CYS A 206 -17.43 -10.36 7.52
N LEU A 207 -16.80 -9.20 7.32
CA LEU A 207 -16.83 -8.54 6.02
C LEU A 207 -15.99 -9.28 4.98
N SER A 208 -14.89 -9.95 5.36
CA SER A 208 -14.13 -10.76 4.40
C SER A 208 -14.92 -11.98 3.91
N LEU A 209 -15.74 -12.58 4.79
CA LEU A 209 -16.62 -13.71 4.42
C LEU A 209 -17.84 -13.29 3.61
N VAL A 210 -18.46 -12.16 3.96
CA VAL A 210 -19.71 -11.69 3.31
C VAL A 210 -19.43 -11.01 1.97
N THR A 211 -18.30 -10.30 1.86
CA THR A 211 -18.01 -9.45 0.71
C THR A 211 -17.19 -10.23 -0.31
N ARG A 212 -17.68 -10.32 -1.56
CA ARG A 212 -16.95 -10.99 -2.64
C ARG A 212 -15.60 -10.32 -2.88
N GLN A 213 -14.54 -11.12 -2.95
CA GLN A 213 -13.20 -10.63 -3.28
C GLN A 213 -13.17 -9.97 -4.65
N SER A 214 -12.52 -8.81 -4.71
CA SER A 214 -12.31 -8.10 -5.96
C SER A 214 -11.37 -8.88 -6.89
N ILE A 215 -11.45 -8.65 -8.20
CA ILE A 215 -10.60 -9.35 -9.17
C ILE A 215 -9.10 -9.04 -8.91
N ARG A 216 -8.77 -7.83 -8.43
CA ARG A 216 -7.40 -7.45 -8.01
C ARG A 216 -6.87 -8.33 -6.88
N GLU A 217 -7.70 -8.63 -5.88
CA GLU A 217 -7.31 -9.48 -4.75
C GLU A 217 -7.01 -10.90 -5.22
N LYS A 218 -7.82 -11.44 -6.13
CA LYS A 218 -7.59 -12.79 -6.69
C LYS A 218 -6.25 -12.92 -7.41
N PHE A 219 -5.86 -11.92 -8.20
CA PHE A 219 -4.54 -11.91 -8.85
C PHE A 219 -3.39 -11.78 -7.85
N GLN A 220 -3.55 -10.98 -6.79
CA GLN A 220 -2.52 -10.79 -5.77
C GLN A 220 -2.35 -12.03 -4.88
N VAL A 221 -3.46 -12.71 -4.52
CA VAL A 221 -3.44 -14.00 -3.81
C VAL A 221 -2.84 -15.09 -4.70
N ALA A 222 -3.16 -15.15 -5.99
CA ALA A 222 -2.58 -16.13 -6.92
C ALA A 222 -1.08 -15.91 -7.20
N ALA A 223 -0.59 -14.67 -7.11
CA ALA A 223 0.84 -14.36 -7.24
C ALA A 223 1.62 -14.64 -5.94
N PHE A 224 1.02 -14.39 -4.78
CA PHE A 224 1.67 -14.57 -3.47
C PHE A 224 1.67 -16.04 -3.04
N PHE A 225 0.51 -16.68 -3.06
CA PHE A 225 0.41 -18.13 -2.98
C PHE A 225 0.65 -18.64 -4.39
N HIS A 226 1.91 -18.97 -4.70
CA HIS A 226 2.28 -19.67 -5.93
C HIS A 226 1.44 -20.93 -6.07
N GLU A 227 0.22 -20.79 -6.59
CA GLU A 227 -0.43 -21.89 -7.24
C GLU A 227 0.50 -22.22 -8.39
N PRO A 228 0.94 -23.49 -8.53
CA PRO A 228 1.37 -23.91 -9.82
C PRO A 228 0.23 -23.50 -10.74
N GLN A 229 0.51 -22.63 -11.72
CA GLN A 229 -0.32 -22.58 -12.93
C GLN A 229 -0.72 -24.03 -13.19
N PRO A 230 -2.02 -24.37 -13.29
CA PRO A 230 -2.38 -25.74 -13.61
C PRO A 230 -1.57 -26.07 -14.86
N LYS A 231 -0.55 -26.92 -14.68
CA LYS A 231 0.34 -27.31 -15.76
C LYS A 231 -0.60 -27.82 -16.83
N GLY A 232 -0.64 -27.09 -17.94
CA GLY A 232 -1.48 -27.41 -19.08
C GLY A 232 -0.97 -28.68 -19.75
N GLU A 233 -1.19 -29.81 -19.10
CA GLU A 233 -0.99 -31.17 -19.59
C GLU A 233 -2.20 -32.05 -19.22
N SER A 234 -3.38 -31.43 -19.05
CA SER A 234 -4.64 -32.17 -19.07
C SER A 234 -5.30 -32.00 -20.46
N PRO A 235 -5.68 -33.10 -21.14
CA PRO A 235 -6.33 -33.07 -22.47
C PRO A 235 -7.67 -32.30 -22.52
N GLN A 236 -8.17 -31.82 -21.38
CA GLN A 236 -9.46 -31.16 -21.24
C GLN A 236 -9.42 -29.65 -21.51
N GLN A 237 -8.28 -28.98 -21.39
CA GLN A 237 -8.16 -27.54 -21.69
C GLN A 237 -8.11 -27.22 -23.20
N GLN A 238 -7.82 -28.20 -24.05
CA GLN A 238 -7.94 -28.07 -25.51
C GLN A 238 -9.40 -28.02 -25.98
N SER A 239 -10.37 -28.45 -25.16
CA SER A 239 -11.78 -28.44 -25.56
C SER A 239 -12.45 -27.06 -25.41
N TRP A 240 -11.90 -26.16 -24.58
CA TRP A 240 -12.46 -24.82 -24.34
C TRP A 240 -12.03 -23.78 -25.38
N GLN A 241 -10.96 -24.05 -26.13
CA GLN A 241 -10.53 -23.22 -27.27
C GLN A 241 -11.46 -23.35 -28.50
N GLY A 242 -12.47 -24.23 -28.44
CA GLY A 242 -13.37 -24.52 -29.57
C GLY A 242 -14.68 -23.74 -29.64
N GLN A 243 -14.97 -22.81 -28.71
CA GLN A 243 -16.29 -22.15 -28.66
C GLN A 243 -16.36 -20.75 -29.27
N ILE A 244 -15.24 -20.03 -29.43
CA ILE A 244 -15.26 -18.71 -30.08
C ILE A 244 -15.40 -18.89 -31.58
N ARG A 245 -16.42 -18.27 -32.16
CA ARG A 245 -16.60 -18.23 -33.60
C ARG A 245 -15.78 -17.10 -34.21
N VAL A 246 -15.43 -17.25 -35.48
CA VAL A 246 -14.80 -16.18 -36.26
C VAL A 246 -15.65 -14.91 -36.25
N SER A 247 -16.99 -15.03 -36.21
CA SER A 247 -17.93 -13.91 -36.06
C SER A 247 -17.68 -13.07 -34.82
N ASP A 248 -17.33 -13.71 -33.71
CA ASP A 248 -17.21 -13.03 -32.41
C ASP A 248 -15.91 -12.22 -32.35
N LEU A 249 -14.83 -12.78 -32.92
CA LEU A 249 -13.57 -12.04 -33.13
C LEU A 249 -13.74 -10.89 -34.12
N GLN A 250 -14.57 -11.08 -35.16
CA GLN A 250 -14.84 -10.04 -36.14
C GLN A 250 -15.66 -8.90 -35.51
N ALA A 251 -16.69 -9.21 -34.73
CA ALA A 251 -17.48 -8.20 -33.99
C ALA A 251 -16.62 -7.41 -32.98
N LEU A 252 -15.71 -8.09 -32.27
CA LEU A 252 -14.70 -7.45 -31.43
C LEU A 252 -13.82 -6.49 -32.22
N ALA A 253 -13.25 -6.95 -33.33
CA ALA A 253 -12.37 -6.14 -34.16
C ALA A 253 -13.12 -4.94 -34.76
N ASP A 254 -14.34 -5.15 -35.27
CA ASP A 254 -15.20 -4.09 -35.83
C ASP A 254 -15.46 -3.00 -34.79
N ARG A 255 -15.72 -3.39 -33.54
CA ARG A 255 -16.04 -2.47 -32.46
C ARG A 255 -14.86 -1.62 -31.98
N PHE A 256 -13.64 -2.19 -31.91
CA PHE A 256 -12.46 -1.49 -31.37
C PHE A 256 -11.56 -0.87 -32.44
N MET A 257 -11.55 -1.41 -33.66
CA MET A 257 -10.71 -0.93 -34.75
C MET A 257 -11.49 -0.19 -35.84
N GLY A 258 -12.82 -0.34 -35.87
CA GLY A 258 -13.70 0.12 -36.95
C GLY A 258 -13.82 -0.90 -38.08
N GLU A 259 -15.00 -0.96 -38.70
CA GLU A 259 -15.34 -2.00 -39.69
C GLU A 259 -14.35 -2.12 -40.86
N GLU A 260 -13.84 -1.01 -41.39
CA GLU A 260 -12.91 -1.05 -42.53
C GLU A 260 -11.55 -1.65 -42.17
N ARG A 261 -11.03 -1.29 -40.98
CA ARG A 261 -9.75 -1.81 -40.48
C ARG A 261 -9.85 -3.26 -40.05
N ALA A 262 -10.98 -3.65 -39.45
CA ALA A 262 -11.25 -5.04 -39.11
C ALA A 262 -11.39 -5.91 -40.37
N LYS A 263 -12.23 -5.52 -41.34
CA LYS A 263 -12.38 -6.26 -42.61
C LYS A 263 -11.05 -6.38 -43.37
N SER A 264 -10.22 -5.34 -43.38
CA SER A 264 -8.91 -5.40 -44.04
C SER A 264 -7.91 -6.31 -43.31
N ALA A 265 -7.88 -6.30 -41.97
CA ALA A 265 -7.04 -7.19 -41.17
C ALA A 265 -7.42 -8.68 -41.38
N PHE A 266 -8.71 -9.00 -41.38
CA PHE A 266 -9.17 -10.37 -41.64
C PHE A 266 -8.84 -10.82 -43.07
N ARG A 267 -9.07 -9.98 -44.09
CA ARG A 267 -8.67 -10.29 -45.48
C ARG A 267 -7.15 -10.47 -45.63
N HIS A 268 -6.36 -9.69 -44.89
CA HIS A 268 -4.90 -9.83 -44.90
C HIS A 268 -4.48 -11.18 -44.31
N TYR A 269 -5.11 -11.59 -43.21
CA TYR A 269 -4.89 -12.90 -42.61
C TYR A 269 -5.27 -14.06 -43.54
N GLU A 270 -6.43 -13.97 -44.21
CA GLU A 270 -6.88 -14.96 -45.19
C GLU A 270 -5.90 -15.14 -46.35
N ARG A 271 -5.42 -14.02 -46.91
CA ARG A 271 -4.42 -14.03 -48.00
C ARG A 271 -3.09 -14.60 -47.56
N ARG A 272 -2.61 -14.23 -46.37
CA ARG A 272 -1.29 -14.64 -45.87
C ARG A 272 -1.23 -16.13 -45.50
N ASN A 273 -2.32 -16.68 -44.98
CA ASN A 273 -2.36 -18.07 -44.53
C ASN A 273 -3.09 -19.01 -45.51
N ALA A 274 -3.48 -18.52 -46.70
CA ALA A 274 -4.23 -19.25 -47.72
C ALA A 274 -5.46 -19.99 -47.15
N THR A 275 -6.11 -19.41 -46.13
CA THR A 275 -7.25 -20.02 -45.43
C THR A 275 -8.46 -19.12 -45.59
N ARG A 276 -9.62 -19.68 -45.95
CA ARG A 276 -10.90 -18.96 -45.91
C ARG A 276 -11.48 -19.00 -44.49
N LEU A 277 -11.78 -17.84 -43.95
CA LEU A 277 -12.42 -17.69 -42.66
C LEU A 277 -13.94 -17.71 -42.85
N TYR A 278 -14.61 -18.66 -42.20
CA TYR A 278 -16.08 -18.74 -42.20
C TYR A 278 -16.60 -18.27 -40.86
N ALA A 279 -17.57 -17.35 -40.88
CA ALA A 279 -18.10 -16.69 -39.68
C ALA A 279 -18.55 -17.68 -38.58
N HIS A 280 -19.11 -18.83 -38.96
CA HIS A 280 -19.63 -19.82 -38.01
C HIS A 280 -18.63 -20.90 -37.60
N ARG A 281 -17.39 -20.88 -38.12
CA ARG A 281 -16.36 -21.82 -37.68
C ARG A 281 -15.70 -21.35 -36.39
N PRO A 282 -15.19 -22.29 -35.58
CA PRO A 282 -14.35 -21.94 -34.44
C PRO A 282 -13.08 -21.23 -34.92
N ALA A 283 -12.70 -20.17 -34.22
CA ALA A 283 -11.48 -19.43 -34.47
C ALA A 283 -10.25 -20.28 -34.11
N SER A 284 -9.24 -20.29 -34.97
CA SER A 284 -7.98 -20.94 -34.65
C SER A 284 -7.16 -20.10 -33.66
N THR A 285 -6.30 -20.77 -32.89
CA THR A 285 -5.38 -20.10 -31.94
C THR A 285 -4.46 -19.08 -32.62
N HIS A 286 -4.08 -19.32 -33.88
CA HIS A 286 -3.31 -18.38 -34.70
C HIS A 286 -4.11 -17.12 -35.07
N LEU A 287 -5.40 -17.27 -35.37
CA LEU A 287 -6.28 -16.13 -35.66
C LEU A 287 -6.50 -15.28 -34.41
N MET A 288 -6.72 -15.91 -33.25
CA MET A 288 -6.85 -15.21 -31.97
C MET A 288 -5.63 -14.36 -31.64
N LYS A 289 -4.42 -14.92 -31.72
CA LYS A 289 -3.16 -14.19 -31.50
C LYS A 289 -2.95 -13.06 -32.50
N TYR A 290 -3.39 -13.25 -33.75
CA TYR A 290 -3.33 -12.20 -34.76
C TYR A 290 -4.26 -11.03 -34.40
N VAL A 291 -5.51 -11.32 -34.05
CA VAL A 291 -6.50 -10.31 -33.64
C VAL A 291 -6.05 -9.59 -32.36
N GLU A 292 -5.51 -10.31 -31.37
CA GLU A 292 -4.90 -9.73 -30.16
C GLU A 292 -3.83 -8.68 -30.52
N ARG A 293 -2.93 -9.02 -31.45
CA ARG A 293 -1.85 -8.12 -31.88
C ARG A 293 -2.35 -6.91 -32.66
N GLN A 294 -3.43 -7.08 -33.44
CA GLN A 294 -4.07 -5.97 -34.15
C GLN A 294 -4.78 -5.02 -33.17
N LEU A 295 -5.54 -5.56 -32.23
CA LEU A 295 -6.14 -4.79 -31.13
C LEU A 295 -5.07 -4.08 -30.30
N ALA A 296 -3.96 -4.77 -29.98
CA ALA A 296 -2.86 -4.19 -29.22
C ALA A 296 -2.25 -2.95 -29.88
N SER A 297 -2.29 -2.86 -31.22
CA SER A 297 -1.81 -1.68 -31.94
C SER A 297 -2.70 -0.45 -31.80
N VAL A 298 -3.97 -0.64 -31.41
CA VAL A 298 -4.98 0.42 -31.27
C VAL A 298 -5.21 0.78 -29.79
N ILE A 299 -5.32 -0.22 -28.92
CA ILE A 299 -5.71 -0.06 -27.50
C ILE A 299 -4.62 -0.47 -26.49
N GLY A 300 -3.46 -0.92 -26.96
CA GLY A 300 -2.36 -1.38 -26.11
C GLY A 300 -2.39 -2.89 -25.80
N ALA A 301 -1.21 -3.50 -25.64
CA ALA A 301 -1.05 -4.96 -25.55
C ALA A 301 -1.72 -5.59 -24.32
N SER A 302 -1.65 -4.93 -23.16
CA SER A 302 -2.32 -5.39 -21.93
C SER A 302 -3.84 -5.36 -22.08
N THR A 303 -4.38 -4.27 -22.64
CA THR A 303 -5.82 -4.07 -22.84
C THR A 303 -6.41 -5.06 -23.84
N ALA A 304 -5.72 -5.28 -24.96
CA ALA A 304 -6.14 -6.22 -25.99
C ALA A 304 -6.29 -7.66 -25.48
N ARG A 305 -5.37 -8.08 -24.61
CA ARG A 305 -5.39 -9.41 -24.01
C ARG A 305 -6.59 -9.62 -23.09
N VAL A 306 -6.89 -8.65 -22.24
CA VAL A 306 -8.04 -8.68 -21.32
C VAL A 306 -9.37 -8.72 -22.08
N VAL A 307 -9.51 -7.90 -23.12
CA VAL A 307 -10.72 -7.87 -23.96
C VAL A 307 -10.94 -9.23 -24.65
N LEU A 308 -9.90 -9.83 -25.21
CA LEU A 308 -9.98 -11.14 -25.85
C LEU A 308 -10.32 -12.26 -24.86
N GLU A 309 -9.73 -12.24 -23.65
CA GLU A 309 -9.96 -13.22 -22.58
C GLU A 309 -11.36 -13.11 -21.95
N SER A 310 -11.91 -11.89 -21.85
CA SER A 310 -13.28 -11.69 -21.38
C SER A 310 -14.32 -12.31 -22.33
N THR A 311 -14.05 -12.23 -23.64
CA THR A 311 -14.91 -12.83 -24.68
C THR A 311 -14.80 -14.36 -24.68
N LEU A 312 -13.61 -14.90 -24.34
CA LEU A 312 -13.39 -16.34 -24.12
C LEU A 312 -14.19 -16.91 -22.95
N THR A 313 -14.53 -16.09 -21.96
CA THR A 313 -15.20 -16.54 -20.73
C THR A 313 -16.73 -16.42 -20.83
N GLY A 314 -17.29 -15.93 -21.95
CA GLY A 314 -18.74 -15.89 -22.19
C GLY A 314 -19.52 -14.98 -21.23
N ARG A 315 -18.88 -13.99 -20.61
CA ARG A 315 -19.59 -12.99 -19.81
C ARG A 315 -20.10 -11.89 -20.74
N ASP A 316 -21.42 -11.79 -20.88
CA ASP A 316 -22.08 -10.57 -21.32
C ASP A 316 -21.64 -9.44 -20.36
N MET A 317 -20.65 -8.65 -20.78
CA MET A 317 -20.05 -7.59 -19.97
C MET A 317 -20.55 -6.23 -20.43
N GLN A 318 -21.27 -5.55 -19.54
CA GLN A 318 -21.59 -4.13 -19.69
C GLN A 318 -20.29 -3.30 -19.70
N ILE A 319 -20.30 -2.25 -20.51
CA ILE A 319 -19.12 -1.68 -21.16
C ILE A 319 -18.45 -0.64 -20.24
N GLU A 320 -19.21 -0.10 -19.30
CA GLU A 320 -18.77 0.82 -18.25
C GLU A 320 -17.68 0.23 -17.35
N ASP A 321 -17.61 -1.10 -17.19
CA ASP A 321 -16.60 -1.76 -16.35
C ASP A 321 -15.22 -1.88 -17.02
N VAL A 322 -15.11 -1.84 -18.35
CA VAL A 322 -13.82 -1.98 -19.05
C VAL A 322 -13.06 -0.66 -19.09
N VAL A 323 -13.77 0.47 -19.23
CA VAL A 323 -13.14 1.80 -19.22
C VAL A 323 -12.54 2.10 -17.84
N SER A 324 -13.22 1.71 -16.76
CA SER A 324 -12.68 1.83 -15.40
C SER A 324 -11.47 0.91 -15.18
N ILE A 325 -11.50 -0.34 -15.67
CA ILE A 325 -10.35 -1.28 -15.58
C ILE A 325 -9.12 -0.74 -16.33
N VAL A 326 -9.30 -0.17 -17.52
CA VAL A 326 -8.19 0.33 -18.35
C VAL A 326 -7.59 1.58 -17.76
N ASP A 327 -8.42 2.52 -17.30
CA ASP A 327 -7.93 3.73 -16.63
C ASP A 327 -7.26 3.39 -15.30
N GLU A 328 -7.82 2.47 -14.51
CA GLU A 328 -7.31 2.16 -13.17
C GLU A 328 -6.05 1.28 -13.22
N ALA A 329 -5.95 0.32 -14.16
CA ALA A 329 -4.73 -0.46 -14.38
C ALA A 329 -3.62 0.37 -15.02
N SER A 330 -3.96 1.25 -15.97
CA SER A 330 -2.98 2.17 -16.58
C SER A 330 -2.50 3.21 -15.57
N GLN A 331 -3.39 3.76 -14.73
CA GLN A 331 -3.02 4.62 -13.61
C GLN A 331 -2.17 3.89 -12.57
N ALA A 332 -2.52 2.66 -12.16
CA ALA A 332 -1.74 1.89 -11.19
C ALA A 332 -0.34 1.54 -11.72
N MET A 333 -0.21 1.19 -13.01
CA MET A 333 1.08 0.95 -13.66
C MET A 333 1.92 2.22 -13.77
N THR A 334 1.29 3.35 -14.10
CA THR A 334 1.97 4.65 -14.22
C THR A 334 2.42 5.13 -12.84
N PHE A 335 1.56 5.00 -11.83
CA PHE A 335 1.83 5.32 -10.43
C PHE A 335 2.92 4.42 -9.84
N SER A 336 2.87 3.11 -10.06
CA SER A 336 3.93 2.17 -9.63
C SER A 336 5.28 2.51 -10.26
N ARG A 337 5.28 2.91 -11.54
CA ARG A 337 6.50 3.35 -12.24
C ARG A 337 7.04 4.69 -11.69
N GLU A 338 6.16 5.65 -11.40
CA GLU A 338 6.51 6.92 -10.75
C GLU A 338 7.06 6.71 -9.34
N LEU A 339 6.45 5.82 -8.54
CA LEU A 339 6.93 5.44 -7.22
C LEU A 339 8.29 4.73 -7.28
N LEU A 340 8.45 3.76 -8.18
CA LEU A 340 9.74 3.07 -8.37
C LEU A 340 10.84 4.04 -8.78
N GLN A 341 10.53 4.95 -9.71
CA GLN A 341 11.48 5.95 -10.16
C GLN A 341 11.81 6.95 -9.04
N SER A 342 10.82 7.40 -8.28
CA SER A 342 11.01 8.30 -7.13
C SER A 342 11.77 7.64 -5.98
N ALA A 343 11.51 6.36 -5.71
CA ALA A 343 12.25 5.59 -4.71
C ALA A 343 13.72 5.44 -5.12
N ILE A 344 13.97 5.09 -6.39
CA ILE A 344 15.33 4.98 -6.93
C ILE A 344 16.05 6.33 -6.93
N GLU A 345 15.36 7.43 -7.24
CA GLU A 345 15.90 8.79 -7.17
C GLU A 345 16.24 9.24 -5.73
N ASN A 346 15.56 8.72 -4.72
CA ASN A 346 15.76 9.08 -3.31
C ASN A 346 16.73 8.17 -2.53
N ILE A 347 17.25 7.10 -3.15
CA ILE A 347 18.28 6.25 -2.55
C ILE A 347 19.61 7.02 -2.54
N SER A 348 20.24 7.10 -1.37
CA SER A 348 21.53 7.79 -1.15
C SER A 348 22.75 7.08 -1.76
N LEU A 349 22.57 5.94 -2.41
CA LEU A 349 23.57 5.24 -3.22
C LEU A 349 23.31 5.50 -4.71
N GLY A 350 24.38 5.55 -5.52
CA GLY A 350 24.24 5.52 -6.98
C GLY A 350 23.70 4.17 -7.45
N VAL A 351 22.56 4.17 -8.14
CA VAL A 351 21.91 2.96 -8.65
C VAL A 351 21.80 3.04 -10.17
N SER A 352 22.24 1.97 -10.86
CA SER A 352 21.95 1.73 -12.28
C SER A 352 21.41 0.32 -12.46
N VAL A 353 20.42 0.17 -13.34
CA VAL A 353 19.79 -1.12 -13.67
C VAL A 353 19.99 -1.38 -15.15
N VAL A 354 20.48 -2.59 -15.45
CA VAL A 354 20.80 -3.03 -16.82
C VAL A 354 19.90 -4.20 -17.20
N ASN A 355 19.55 -4.30 -18.48
CA ASN A 355 18.79 -5.46 -18.98
C ASN A 355 19.71 -6.67 -19.24
N HIS A 356 19.12 -7.79 -19.64
CA HIS A 356 19.84 -9.02 -20.02
C HIS A 356 20.84 -8.86 -21.19
N ARG A 357 20.82 -7.71 -21.90
CA ARG A 357 21.76 -7.35 -22.96
C ARG A 357 22.81 -6.33 -22.50
N GLN A 358 22.96 -6.14 -21.18
CA GLN A 358 23.84 -5.13 -20.57
C GLN A 358 23.60 -3.70 -21.06
N GLN A 359 22.34 -3.38 -21.36
CA GLN A 359 21.95 -2.01 -21.71
C GLN A 359 21.33 -1.31 -20.51
N LEU A 360 21.71 -0.06 -20.30
CA LEU A 360 21.20 0.79 -19.23
C LEU A 360 19.70 1.05 -19.41
N VAL A 361 18.91 0.77 -18.37
CA VAL A 361 17.44 0.88 -18.39
C VAL A 361 16.96 1.96 -17.44
N VAL A 362 17.55 2.03 -16.25
CA VAL A 362 17.20 2.99 -15.19
C VAL A 362 18.49 3.42 -14.48
N TRP A 363 18.55 4.67 -14.04
CA TRP A 363 19.61 5.21 -13.20
C TRP A 363 19.05 6.33 -12.31
N ASN A 364 19.71 6.61 -11.18
CA ASN A 364 19.39 7.77 -10.35
C ASN A 364 20.41 8.92 -10.53
N HIS A 365 20.12 10.07 -9.93
CA HIS A 365 20.99 11.25 -10.03
C HIS A 365 22.36 11.02 -9.39
N HIS A 366 22.41 10.36 -8.22
CA HIS A 366 23.67 10.04 -7.54
C HIS A 366 24.61 9.15 -8.36
N TYR A 367 24.08 8.28 -9.23
CA TYR A 367 24.90 7.51 -10.18
C TYR A 367 25.61 8.41 -11.20
N LEU A 368 24.97 9.49 -11.66
CA LEU A 368 25.60 10.43 -12.60
C LEU A 368 26.69 11.28 -11.92
N GLU A 369 26.42 11.74 -10.69
CA GLU A 369 27.38 12.51 -9.89
C GLU A 369 28.64 11.69 -9.55
N MET A 370 28.48 10.41 -9.24
CA MET A 370 29.60 9.52 -8.86
C MET A 370 30.63 9.35 -9.98
N PHE A 371 30.18 9.35 -11.24
CA PHE A 371 31.02 9.06 -12.41
C PHE A 371 31.28 10.28 -13.32
N ASN A 372 30.73 11.46 -13.00
CA ASN A 372 30.92 12.71 -13.76
C ASN A 372 30.70 12.55 -15.28
N TYR A 373 29.63 11.84 -15.67
CA TYR A 373 29.34 11.66 -17.09
C TYR A 373 28.96 12.99 -17.77
N PRO A 374 29.38 13.22 -19.03
CA PRO A 374 28.94 14.37 -19.82
C PRO A 374 27.41 14.43 -19.96
N GLU A 375 26.83 15.63 -20.07
CA GLU A 375 25.39 15.80 -20.29
C GLU A 375 24.93 15.02 -21.53
N GLY A 376 23.88 14.21 -21.37
CA GLY A 376 23.33 13.37 -22.44
C GLY A 376 24.13 12.10 -22.76
N PHE A 377 25.18 11.78 -21.99
CA PHE A 377 25.93 10.54 -22.15
C PHE A 377 25.11 9.32 -21.70
N VAL A 378 24.46 9.36 -20.54
CA VAL A 378 23.65 8.23 -20.06
C VAL A 378 22.24 8.28 -20.69
N ARG A 379 21.87 7.19 -21.39
CA ARG A 379 20.60 7.08 -22.12
C ARG A 379 20.04 5.66 -22.00
N VAL A 380 18.72 5.55 -22.06
CA VAL A 380 18.06 4.23 -22.10
C VAL A 380 18.52 3.48 -23.35
N GLY A 381 18.93 2.22 -23.17
CA GLY A 381 19.39 1.34 -24.25
C GLY A 381 20.90 1.45 -24.57
N ARG A 382 21.65 2.31 -23.87
CA ARG A 382 23.10 2.42 -24.07
C ARG A 382 23.81 1.20 -23.46
N PRO A 383 24.73 0.52 -24.18
CA PRO A 383 25.57 -0.52 -23.61
C PRO A 383 26.44 0.03 -22.47
N VAL A 384 26.72 -0.80 -21.47
CA VAL A 384 27.55 -0.43 -20.32
C VAL A 384 29.06 -0.58 -20.62
N GLU A 385 29.39 -1.29 -21.71
CA GLU A 385 30.76 -1.40 -22.26
C GLU A 385 31.27 -0.12 -22.93
#